data_AF-A0A518U7Q1-F1
#
_entry.id   AF-A0A518U7Q1-F1
#
_cell.length_a   1.000
_cell.length_b   1.000
_cell.length_c   1.000
_cell.angle_alpha   90.00
_cell.angle_beta   90.00
_cell.angle_gamma   90.00
#
_symmetry.space_group_name_H-M   'P 1'
#
loop_
_entity.id
_entity.type
_entity.pdbx_description
1 polymer ?
#
loop_
_entity_poly.entity_id
_entity_poly.type
_entity_poly.pdbx_seq_one_letter_code
_entity_poly.pdbx_strand_id
1 'polypeptide(L)'
;MADGVELRAEMDTETVRGLLLINGGGAVALLAFLVGIIQKPELAVLARAIIWSVFTFQLGLVAAVIHNRLRRLCSLEYAKKIENRKKCSLFGHVLKEPCICHWSIGFMWASIGAFLIGGLLVLGAGLCVLR
;
A
#
# COMPACT_ATOMS: atom_id res chain seq x y z
N MET A 1 -17.59 -28.30 4.41
CA MET A 1 -17.07 -27.27 5.34
C MET A 1 -16.13 -26.43 4.50
N ALA A 2 -16.45 -25.16 4.24
CA ALA A 2 -15.49 -24.27 3.60
C ALA A 2 -14.31 -24.14 4.56
N ASP A 3 -13.17 -24.72 4.20
CA ASP A 3 -11.99 -24.73 5.07
C ASP A 3 -11.61 -23.29 5.41
N GLY A 4 -11.14 -23.02 6.64
CA GLY A 4 -10.75 -21.67 7.05
C GLY A 4 -9.68 -20.99 6.17
N VAL A 5 -9.10 -21.74 5.22
CA VAL A 5 -8.24 -21.24 4.14
C VAL A 5 -9.02 -20.49 3.06
N GLU A 6 -10.21 -20.97 2.72
CA GLU A 6 -11.10 -20.42 1.68
C GLU A 6 -11.68 -19.09 2.15
N LEU A 7 -12.18 -19.02 3.38
CA LEU A 7 -12.67 -17.78 4.00
C LEU A 7 -11.59 -16.68 4.05
N ARG A 8 -10.34 -17.03 4.41
CA ARG A 8 -9.22 -16.08 4.44
C ARG A 8 -8.86 -15.57 3.04
N ALA A 9 -8.95 -16.43 2.03
CA ALA A 9 -8.70 -16.04 0.64
C ALA A 9 -9.76 -15.06 0.13
N GLU A 10 -11.02 -15.26 0.50
CA GLU A 10 -12.13 -14.39 0.14
C GLU A 10 -12.00 -13.01 0.82
N MET A 11 -11.70 -12.98 2.13
CA MET A 11 -11.40 -11.72 2.83
C MET A 11 -10.26 -10.92 2.19
N ASP A 12 -9.17 -11.57 1.80
CA ASP A 12 -8.06 -10.89 1.13
C ASP A 12 -8.50 -10.32 -0.22
N THR A 13 -9.34 -11.05 -0.94
CA THR A 13 -9.89 -10.61 -2.24
C THR A 13 -10.76 -9.36 -2.08
N GLU A 14 -11.68 -9.36 -1.11
CA GLU A 14 -12.52 -8.19 -0.83
C GLU A 14 -11.71 -7.00 -0.29
N THR A 15 -10.69 -7.26 0.53
CA THR A 15 -9.79 -6.19 1.01
C THR A 15 -9.02 -5.56 -0.15
N VAL A 16 -8.51 -6.35 -1.09
CA VAL A 16 -7.82 -5.84 -2.28
C VAL A 16 -8.80 -5.07 -3.19
N ARG A 17 -10.02 -5.57 -3.38
CA ARG A 17 -11.07 -4.86 -4.14
C ARG A 17 -11.40 -3.50 -3.53
N GLY A 18 -11.63 -3.43 -2.22
CA GLY A 18 -11.87 -2.17 -1.52
C GLY A 18 -10.70 -1.20 -1.64
N LEU A 19 -9.48 -1.71 -1.50
CA LEU A 19 -8.26 -0.90 -1.58
C LEU A 19 -7.98 -0.38 -2.99
N LEU A 20 -8.32 -1.16 -4.03
CA LEU A 20 -8.31 -0.72 -5.43
C LEU A 20 -9.40 0.31 -5.72
N LEU A 21 -10.60 0.18 -5.14
CA LEU A 21 -11.68 1.15 -5.32
C LEU A 21 -11.33 2.52 -4.72
N ILE A 22 -10.83 2.55 -3.48
CA ILE A 22 -10.48 3.80 -2.80
C ILE A 22 -9.30 4.49 -3.49
N ASN A 23 -8.21 3.76 -3.76
CA ASN A 23 -7.05 4.33 -4.45
C ASN A 23 -7.31 4.64 -5.92
N GLY A 24 -8.08 3.79 -6.60
CA GLY A 24 -8.52 4.02 -7.97
C GLY A 24 -9.35 5.29 -8.08
N GLY A 25 -10.32 5.49 -7.18
CA GLY A 25 -11.12 6.72 -7.10
C GLY A 25 -10.25 7.96 -6.88
N GLY A 26 -9.31 7.91 -5.92
CA GLY A 26 -8.38 9.01 -5.65
C GLY A 26 -7.45 9.33 -6.83
N ALA A 27 -6.88 8.31 -7.47
CA ALA A 27 -6.00 8.49 -8.62
C ALA A 27 -6.77 9.04 -9.84
N VAL A 28 -7.98 8.55 -10.10
CA VAL A 28 -8.84 9.05 -11.18
C VAL A 28 -9.24 10.50 -10.92
N ALA A 29 -9.59 10.86 -9.68
CA ALA A 29 -9.91 12.24 -9.31
C ALA A 29 -8.71 13.19 -9.54
N LEU A 30 -7.51 12.78 -9.13
CA LEU A 30 -6.27 13.54 -9.35
C LEU A 30 -5.94 13.69 -10.84
N LEU A 31 -6.11 12.63 -11.64
CA LEU A 31 -5.89 12.68 -13.09
C LEU A 31 -6.93 13.56 -13.80
N ALA A 32 -8.20 13.49 -13.40
CA ALA A 32 -9.24 14.38 -13.92
C ALA A 32 -8.93 15.85 -13.59
N PHE A 33 -8.47 16.12 -12.37
CA PHE A 33 -8.05 17.46 -11.97
C PHE A 33 -6.82 17.94 -12.76
N LEU A 34 -5.85 17.05 -13.04
CA LEU A 34 -4.66 17.36 -13.82
C LEU A 34 -5.01 17.91 -15.21
N VAL A 35 -5.99 17.32 -15.91
CA VAL A 35 -6.43 17.78 -17.24
C VAL A 35 -6.88 19.23 -17.21
N GLY A 36 -7.54 19.67 -16.13
CA GLY A 36 -8.02 21.04 -15.98
C GLY A 36 -6.95 22.08 -15.68
N ILE A 37 -5.75 21.66 -15.24
CA ILE A 37 -4.68 22.57 -14.83
C ILE A 37 -3.40 22.46 -15.66
N ILE A 38 -3.24 21.42 -16.48
CA ILE A 38 -1.98 21.14 -17.19
C ILE A 38 -1.58 22.23 -18.19
N GLN A 39 -2.54 22.95 -18.76
CA GLN A 39 -2.27 24.05 -19.69
C GLN A 39 -2.02 25.40 -19.00
N LYS A 40 -2.11 25.46 -17.66
CA LYS A 40 -1.92 26.70 -16.90
C LYS A 40 -0.49 26.75 -16.36
N PRO A 41 0.40 27.58 -16.94
CA PRO A 41 1.81 27.61 -16.54
C PRO A 41 2.00 28.04 -15.07
N GLU A 42 1.11 28.88 -14.55
CA GLU A 42 1.06 29.30 -13.14
C GLU A 42 0.82 28.13 -12.16
N LEU A 43 0.24 27.02 -12.64
CA LEU A 43 -0.04 25.81 -11.85
C LEU A 43 0.94 24.67 -12.15
N ALA A 44 2.05 24.93 -12.85
CA ALA A 44 3.00 23.88 -13.24
C ALA A 44 3.57 23.10 -12.04
N VAL A 45 3.76 23.76 -10.89
CA VAL A 45 4.21 23.12 -9.64
C VAL A 45 3.16 22.13 -9.13
N LEU A 46 1.89 22.52 -9.14
CA LEU A 46 0.77 21.68 -8.72
C LEU A 46 0.57 20.49 -9.67
N ALA A 47 0.67 20.71 -10.98
CA ALA A 47 0.60 19.65 -11.99
C ALA A 47 1.69 18.59 -11.79
N ARG A 48 2.94 19.01 -11.54
CA ARG A 48 4.05 18.09 -11.22
C ARG A 48 3.79 17.32 -9.93
N ALA A 49 3.29 17.99 -8.89
CA ALA A 49 2.97 17.35 -7.61
C ALA A 49 1.88 16.29 -7.75
N ILE A 50 0.86 16.54 -8.58
CA ILE A 50 -0.18 15.55 -8.88
C ILE A 50 0.39 14.33 -9.59
N ILE A 51 1.25 14.50 -10.59
CA ILE A 51 1.88 13.38 -11.30
C ILE A 51 2.67 12.51 -10.32
N TRP A 52 3.52 13.14 -9.49
CA TRP A 52 4.29 12.42 -8.47
C TRP A 52 3.41 11.76 -7.42
N SER A 53 2.32 12.40 -7.01
CA SER A 53 1.34 11.84 -6.09
C SER A 53 0.68 10.58 -6.66
N VAL A 54 0.25 10.61 -7.92
CA VAL A 54 -0.31 9.44 -8.60
C VAL A 54 0.70 8.29 -8.64
N PHE A 55 1.97 8.55 -9.00
CA PHE A 55 3.02 7.53 -8.96
C PHE A 55 3.23 6.95 -7.54
N THR A 56 3.24 7.81 -6.53
CA THR A 56 3.42 7.40 -5.13
C THR A 56 2.23 6.57 -4.64
N PHE A 57 1.01 6.90 -5.04
CA PHE A 57 -0.19 6.09 -4.78
C PHE A 57 -0.12 4.72 -5.43
N GLN A 58 0.39 4.61 -6.66
CA GLN A 58 0.58 3.30 -7.30
C GLN A 58 1.61 2.44 -6.55
N LEU A 59 2.72 3.03 -6.10
CA LEU A 59 3.70 2.31 -5.28
C LEU A 59 3.10 1.85 -3.95
N GLY A 60 2.31 2.71 -3.29
CA GLY A 60 1.58 2.37 -2.06
C GLY A 60 0.59 1.24 -2.27
N LEU A 61 -0.11 1.23 -3.40
CA LEU A 61 -1.04 0.17 -3.80
C LEU A 61 -0.33 -1.17 -4.01
N VAL A 62 0.78 -1.18 -4.75
CA VAL A 62 1.59 -2.39 -4.96
C VAL A 62 2.09 -2.94 -3.63
N ALA A 63 2.59 -2.07 -2.74
CA ALA A 63 3.01 -2.47 -1.40
C ALA A 63 1.86 -3.06 -0.57
N ALA A 64 0.64 -2.49 -0.65
CA ALA A 64 -0.54 -3.02 0.03
C ALA A 64 -0.95 -4.41 -0.49
N VAL A 65 -0.89 -4.63 -1.80
CA VAL A 65 -1.20 -5.94 -2.40
C VAL A 65 -0.17 -6.98 -1.95
N ILE A 66 1.12 -6.63 -1.96
CA ILE A 66 2.19 -7.51 -1.45
C ILE A 66 1.98 -7.80 0.03
N HIS A 67 1.67 -6.79 0.85
CA HIS A 67 1.32 -6.96 2.26
C HIS A 67 0.18 -7.98 2.45
N ASN A 68 -0.94 -7.82 1.74
CA ASN A 68 -2.06 -8.76 1.85
C ASN A 68 -1.66 -10.19 1.47
N ARG A 69 -0.86 -10.36 0.42
CA ARG A 69 -0.34 -11.68 0.02
C ARG A 69 0.56 -12.29 1.11
N LEU A 70 1.47 -11.50 1.67
CA LEU A 70 2.38 -11.95 2.73
C LEU A 70 1.64 -12.23 4.03
N ARG A 71 0.62 -11.45 4.37
CA ARG A 71 -0.28 -11.67 5.51
C ARG A 71 -0.95 -13.05 5.43
N ARG A 72 -1.42 -13.45 4.25
CA ARG A 72 -1.98 -14.79 4.03
C ARG A 72 -0.96 -15.90 4.27
N LEU A 73 0.24 -15.76 3.69
CA LEU A 73 1.33 -16.73 3.87
C LEU A 73 1.77 -16.84 5.34
N CYS A 74 1.84 -15.70 6.03
CA CYS A 74 2.10 -15.62 7.47
C CYS A 74 1.03 -16.39 8.27
N SER A 75 -0.26 -16.19 7.97
CA SER A 75 -1.35 -16.93 8.62
C SER A 75 -1.26 -18.45 8.40
N LEU A 76 -0.90 -18.88 7.19
CA LEU A 76 -0.68 -20.30 6.87
C LEU A 76 0.52 -20.89 7.63
N GLU A 77 1.59 -20.11 7.81
CA GLU A 77 2.75 -20.55 8.59
C GLU A 77 2.40 -20.72 10.07
N TYR A 78 1.59 -19.81 10.64
CA TYR A 78 1.08 -19.95 12.00
C TYR A 78 0.15 -21.15 12.18
N ALA A 79 -0.56 -21.58 11.13
CA ALA A 79 -1.39 -22.78 11.17
C ALA A 79 -0.58 -24.09 11.23
N LYS A 80 0.73 -24.07 10.93
CA LYS A 80 1.60 -25.24 11.06
C LYS A 80 1.94 -25.52 12.52
N LYS A 81 2.21 -26.81 12.83
CA LYS A 81 2.77 -27.25 14.12
C LYS A 81 4.04 -26.46 14.44
N ILE A 82 4.24 -26.12 15.71
CA ILE A 82 5.34 -25.26 16.20
C ILE A 82 6.71 -25.78 15.73
N GLU A 83 6.89 -27.10 15.69
CA GLU A 83 8.12 -27.76 15.25
C GLU A 83 8.46 -27.52 13.78
N ASN A 84 7.45 -27.31 12.92
CA ASN A 84 7.61 -27.10 11.48
C ASN A 84 7.62 -25.62 11.07
N ARG A 85 7.52 -24.68 12.03
CA ARG A 85 7.52 -23.25 11.73
C ARG A 85 8.93 -22.77 11.38
N LYS A 86 9.07 -22.12 10.23
CA LYS A 86 10.34 -21.50 9.84
C LYS A 86 10.67 -20.32 10.76
N LYS A 87 11.65 -20.49 11.65
CA LYS A 87 12.19 -19.40 12.48
C LYS A 87 13.01 -18.45 11.62
N CYS A 88 12.83 -17.14 11.82
CA CYS A 88 13.66 -16.14 11.17
C CYS A 88 14.89 -15.87 12.04
N SER A 89 16.09 -15.83 11.46
CA SER A 89 17.22 -15.15 12.08
C SER A 89 17.51 -13.88 11.30
N LEU A 90 17.54 -12.74 11.98
CA LEU A 90 17.94 -11.47 11.40
C LEU A 90 19.07 -10.93 12.27
N PHE A 91 20.22 -10.65 11.66
CA PHE A 91 21.39 -10.13 12.38
C PHE A 91 21.84 -11.00 13.58
N GLY A 92 21.80 -12.33 13.43
CA GLY A 92 22.26 -13.27 14.47
C GLY A 92 21.27 -13.50 15.63
N HIS A 93 20.18 -12.74 15.71
CA HIS A 93 19.10 -12.97 16.66
C HIS A 93 17.96 -13.75 16.02
N VAL A 94 17.50 -14.81 16.70
CA VAL A 94 16.34 -15.60 16.28
C VAL A 94 15.08 -14.84 16.67
N LEU A 95 14.35 -14.32 15.69
CA LEU A 95 13.07 -13.66 15.95
C LEU A 95 12.00 -14.70 16.29
N LYS A 96 11.07 -14.28 17.16
CA LYS A 96 9.91 -15.09 17.59
C LYS A 96 8.91 -15.32 16.44
N GLU A 97 8.96 -14.50 15.40
CA GLU A 97 8.05 -14.53 14.25
C GLU A 97 8.77 -15.01 12.97
N PRO A 98 8.06 -15.67 12.04
CA PRO A 98 8.63 -16.08 10.77
C PRO A 98 8.90 -14.85 9.88
N CYS A 99 9.96 -14.91 9.05
CA CYS A 99 10.42 -13.74 8.28
C CYS A 99 9.30 -13.12 7.43
N ILE A 100 8.43 -13.96 6.87
CA ILE A 100 7.31 -13.56 6.01
C ILE A 100 6.36 -12.59 6.73
N CYS A 101 6.12 -12.77 8.03
CA CYS A 101 5.29 -11.87 8.83
C CYS A 101 5.99 -10.52 9.04
N HIS A 102 7.30 -10.52 9.25
CA HIS A 102 8.07 -9.29 9.42
C HIS A 102 8.11 -8.46 8.13
N TRP A 103 8.37 -9.11 6.98
CA TRP A 103 8.28 -8.48 5.67
C TRP A 103 6.87 -7.93 5.41
N SER A 104 5.83 -8.66 5.78
CA SER A 104 4.44 -8.20 5.68
C SER A 104 4.24 -6.86 6.42
N ILE A 105 4.72 -6.75 7.66
CA ILE A 105 4.64 -5.52 8.45
C ILE A 105 5.41 -4.38 7.76
N GLY A 106 6.59 -4.66 7.21
CA GLY A 106 7.36 -3.68 6.43
C GLY A 106 6.57 -3.13 5.24
N PHE A 107 5.94 -3.99 4.45
CA PHE A 107 5.10 -3.58 3.32
C PHE A 107 3.84 -2.82 3.74
N MET A 108 3.26 -3.15 4.91
CA MET A 108 2.14 -2.40 5.48
C MET A 108 2.52 -0.95 5.74
N TRP A 109 3.62 -0.72 6.46
CA TRP A 109 4.10 0.62 6.78
C TRP A 109 4.57 1.38 5.53
N ALA A 110 5.23 0.69 4.59
CA ALA A 110 5.61 1.28 3.31
C ALA A 110 4.39 1.79 2.52
N SER A 111 3.30 1.00 2.49
CA SER A 111 2.05 1.40 1.84
C SER A 111 1.40 2.63 2.48
N ILE A 112 1.25 2.62 3.82
CA ILE A 112 0.71 3.75 4.58
C ILE A 112 1.55 5.01 4.34
N GLY A 113 2.88 4.88 4.43
CA GLY A 113 3.81 5.97 4.18
C GLY A 113 3.65 6.56 2.78
N ALA A 114 3.55 5.71 1.75
CA ALA A 114 3.37 6.15 0.38
C ALA A 114 2.06 6.93 0.17
N PHE A 115 0.94 6.47 0.74
CA PHE A 115 -0.33 7.21 0.65
C PHE A 115 -0.29 8.55 1.39
N LEU A 116 0.34 8.61 2.56
CA LEU A 116 0.49 9.87 3.28
C LEU A 116 1.39 10.85 2.52
N ILE A 117 2.53 10.39 2.00
CA ILE A 117 3.46 11.21 1.22
C ILE A 117 2.78 11.73 -0.05
N GLY A 118 2.06 10.88 -0.79
CA GLY A 118 1.33 11.28 -1.99
C GLY A 118 0.29 12.37 -1.70
N GLY A 119 -0.45 12.27 -0.59
CA GLY A 119 -1.40 13.31 -0.15
C GLY A 119 -0.71 14.61 0.25
N LEU A 120 0.37 14.53 1.02
CA LEU A 120 1.15 15.70 1.47
C LEU A 120 1.80 16.46 0.31
N LEU A 121 2.24 15.77 -0.74
CA LEU A 121 2.78 16.42 -1.95
C LEU A 121 1.76 17.33 -2.62
N VAL A 122 0.53 16.86 -2.81
CA VAL A 122 -0.54 17.65 -3.45
C VAL A 122 -0.96 18.80 -2.55
N LEU A 123 -1.12 18.54 -1.24
CA LEU A 123 -1.50 19.56 -0.28
C LEU A 123 -0.45 20.67 -0.19
N GLY A 124 0.84 20.30 -0.08
CA GLY A 124 1.94 21.26 -0.02
C GLY A 124 2.03 22.11 -1.28
N ALA A 125 1.92 21.49 -2.46
CA ALA A 125 1.92 22.23 -3.73
C ALA A 125 0.70 23.16 -3.86
N GLY A 126 -0.48 22.73 -3.42
CA GLY A 126 -1.68 23.57 -3.40
C GLY A 126 -1.52 24.80 -2.49
N LEU A 127 -0.96 24.62 -1.29
CA LEU A 127 -0.67 25.73 -0.38
C LEU A 127 0.40 26.69 -0.92
N CYS A 128 1.38 26.20 -1.68
CA CYS A 128 2.38 27.04 -2.33
C CYS A 128 1.79 27.90 -3.47
N VAL A 129 0.79 27.39 -4.19
CA VAL A 129 0.12 28.14 -5.26
C VAL A 129 -0.84 29.20 -4.71
N LEU A 130 -1.46 28.96 -3.56
CA LEU A 130 -2.38 29.90 -2.90
C LEU A 130 -1.68 31.09 -2.22
N ARG A 131 -0.35 31.09 -2.19
CA ARG A 131 0.48 32.06 -1.48
C ARG A 131 1.05 33.10 -2.43
#